data_AF-A0A8T7MBD2-F1
#
_entry.id   AF-A0A8T7MBD2-F1
#
_cell.length_a   1.000
_cell.length_b   1.000
_cell.length_c   1.000
_cell.angle_alpha   90.00
_cell.angle_beta   90.00
_cell.angle_gamma   90.00
#
_symmetry.space_group_name_H-M   'P 1'
#
loop_
_entity.id
_entity.type
_entity.pdbx_description
1 polymer ?
#
loop_
_entity_poly.entity_id
_entity_poly.type
_entity_poly.pdbx_seq_one_letter_code
_entity_poly.pdbx_strand_id
1 'polypeptide(L)'
;MEENKELEVTDNSDSEVPRYEASKPRDEVHKSKKKKLGKADLHIHTTASDGMGTVEEVLDWVENKTDLDVIAISDHDEIRGAWAARELAAKRHYRFEIIMAQEITSRHGHVLIYGVEEPFRMFQTLEQTVNWAHERGGLVVVPHPLSYMTLSVGESKLRSLFSQEMGIEGIEILNPSIAGYVRRERVKEVNREEWHLAEIGSSDAHFPRHIATAYTTFEGHTTADLLTALKNHTTKSHGRYLTIKEQLQGAGKQNLRSLVVLPADKIRRGVATFTRRKNK
;
A
#
# COMPACT_ATOMS: atom_id res chain seq x y z
N MET A 1 36.66 -104.42 -22.13
CA MET A 1 35.29 -104.44 -22.64
C MET A 1 34.65 -103.15 -22.16
N GLU A 2 34.93 -102.07 -22.89
CA GLU A 2 34.11 -101.54 -24.02
C GLU A 2 33.26 -100.41 -23.43
N GLU A 3 33.17 -99.21 -23.99
CA GLU A 3 33.83 -98.57 -25.10
C GLU A 3 33.48 -97.08 -24.98
N ASN A 4 34.32 -96.21 -25.56
CA ASN A 4 34.22 -94.77 -25.55
C ASN A 4 32.91 -94.22 -26.16
N LYS A 5 32.50 -93.03 -25.69
CA LYS A 5 32.15 -91.94 -26.61
C LYS A 5 32.28 -90.58 -25.93
N GLU A 6 33.35 -89.89 -26.31
CA GLU A 6 33.52 -88.44 -26.18
C GLU A 6 32.47 -87.72 -27.06
N LEU A 7 32.03 -86.55 -26.60
CA LEU A 7 31.60 -85.45 -27.46
C LEU A 7 32.02 -84.12 -26.82
N GLU A 8 32.59 -83.30 -27.69
CA GLU A 8 33.45 -82.13 -27.51
C GLU A 8 32.76 -80.83 -27.05
N VAL A 9 33.52 -80.02 -26.29
CA VAL A 9 33.85 -78.56 -26.48
C VAL A 9 32.66 -77.57 -26.52
N THR A 10 32.56 -76.52 -25.69
CA THR A 10 33.34 -75.25 -25.64
C THR A 10 33.19 -74.62 -24.24
N ASP A 11 34.24 -74.31 -23.50
CA ASP A 11 34.97 -73.03 -23.43
C ASP A 11 34.15 -71.75 -23.13
N ASN A 12 34.71 -71.04 -22.14
CA ASN A 12 34.73 -69.60 -21.90
C ASN A 12 33.77 -68.88 -20.94
N SER A 13 34.44 -68.34 -19.90
CA SER A 13 34.38 -66.96 -19.40
C SER A 13 33.22 -66.49 -18.52
N ASP A 14 33.59 -66.18 -17.27
CA ASP A 14 33.36 -64.89 -16.59
C ASP A 14 32.18 -64.03 -17.04
N SER A 15 31.21 -63.84 -16.15
CA SER A 15 30.34 -62.65 -15.95
C SER A 15 29.09 -63.10 -15.19
N GLU A 16 28.48 -62.38 -14.25
CA GLU A 16 28.63 -61.04 -13.72
C GLU A 16 27.89 -61.06 -12.37
N VAL A 17 28.51 -60.51 -11.32
CA VAL A 17 27.84 -60.30 -10.03
C VAL A 17 26.81 -59.19 -10.24
N PRO A 18 25.53 -59.33 -9.82
CA PRO A 18 24.54 -58.29 -10.01
C PRO A 18 24.93 -57.02 -9.25
N ARG A 19 25.30 -55.95 -9.98
CA ARG A 19 25.44 -54.61 -9.42
C ARG A 19 24.07 -54.13 -8.97
N TYR A 20 23.92 -53.91 -7.67
CA TYR A 20 22.85 -53.07 -7.14
C TYR A 20 23.05 -51.64 -7.69
N GLU A 21 22.26 -51.26 -8.69
CA GLU A 21 22.19 -49.87 -9.12
C GLU A 21 21.57 -49.05 -7.99
N ALA A 22 22.36 -48.15 -7.42
CA ALA A 22 21.87 -47.14 -6.49
C ALA A 22 20.82 -46.28 -7.21
N SER A 23 19.56 -46.42 -6.81
CA SER A 23 18.48 -45.56 -7.27
C SER A 23 18.82 -44.11 -6.94
N LYS A 24 19.00 -43.28 -7.97
CA LYS A 24 19.17 -41.83 -7.82
C LYS A 24 18.02 -41.27 -6.99
N PRO A 25 18.27 -40.37 -6.02
CA PRO A 25 17.19 -39.69 -5.33
C PRO A 25 16.37 -38.93 -6.36
N ARG A 26 15.06 -39.20 -6.40
CA ARG A 26 14.12 -38.36 -7.14
C ARG A 26 14.12 -37.02 -6.44
N ASP A 27 14.72 -36.01 -7.08
CA ASP A 27 14.53 -34.62 -6.73
C ASP A 27 13.04 -34.28 -6.90
N GLU A 28 12.24 -34.57 -5.88
CA GLU A 28 10.92 -33.99 -5.73
C GLU A 28 11.10 -32.50 -5.45
N VAL A 29 11.30 -31.75 -6.53
CA VAL A 29 11.13 -30.31 -6.55
C VAL A 29 9.67 -30.06 -6.18
N HIS A 30 9.43 -29.87 -4.89
CA HIS A 30 8.24 -29.23 -4.37
C HIS A 30 8.17 -27.86 -5.05
N LYS A 31 7.44 -27.77 -6.16
CA LYS A 31 6.96 -26.49 -6.69
C LYS A 31 6.06 -25.91 -5.61
N SER A 32 6.67 -25.10 -4.74
CA SER A 32 5.97 -24.17 -3.86
C SER A 32 4.88 -23.50 -4.70
N LYS A 33 3.60 -23.83 -4.41
CA LYS A 33 2.48 -23.07 -4.97
C LYS A 33 2.76 -21.62 -4.55
N LYS A 34 3.10 -20.75 -5.50
CA LYS A 34 3.29 -19.31 -5.24
C LYS A 34 2.09 -18.85 -4.40
N LYS A 35 2.33 -18.47 -3.14
CA LYS A 35 1.28 -17.90 -2.30
C LYS A 35 0.68 -16.72 -3.07
N LYS A 36 -0.64 -16.70 -3.21
CA LYS A 36 -1.34 -15.55 -3.79
C LYS A 36 -1.09 -14.36 -2.84
N LEU A 37 -0.51 -13.29 -3.36
CA LEU A 37 -0.29 -12.05 -2.62
C LEU A 37 -1.61 -11.27 -2.55
N GLY A 38 -1.84 -10.62 -1.42
CA GLY A 38 -2.93 -9.67 -1.25
C GLY A 38 -2.67 -8.38 -1.99
N LYS A 39 -3.72 -7.62 -2.28
CA LYS A 39 -3.65 -6.31 -2.96
C LYS A 39 -4.30 -5.22 -2.11
N ALA A 40 -3.62 -4.09 -1.98
CA ALA A 40 -4.12 -2.94 -1.24
C ALA A 40 -4.02 -1.63 -2.00
N ASP A 41 -5.01 -0.76 -1.84
CA ASP A 41 -4.95 0.64 -2.25
C ASP A 41 -5.17 1.53 -1.03
N LEU A 42 -4.12 2.26 -0.63
CA LEU A 42 -3.99 2.85 0.71
C LEU A 42 -4.08 4.37 0.72
N HIS A 43 -4.38 4.97 -0.44
CA HIS A 43 -4.50 6.41 -0.59
C HIS A 43 -5.74 6.72 -1.42
N ILE A 44 -6.89 6.86 -0.74
CA ILE A 44 -8.20 7.07 -1.38
C ILE A 44 -8.95 8.19 -0.65
N HIS A 45 -9.48 9.14 -1.41
CA HIS A 45 -10.22 10.29 -0.91
C HIS A 45 -11.71 10.17 -1.19
N THR A 46 -12.53 10.69 -0.28
CA THR A 46 -13.98 10.71 -0.36
C THR A 46 -14.49 12.15 -0.25
N THR A 47 -15.81 12.30 -0.29
CA THR A 47 -16.45 13.59 0.01
C THR A 47 -16.28 14.05 1.46
N ALA A 48 -15.61 13.29 2.35
CA ALA A 48 -15.23 13.80 3.67
C ALA A 48 -14.10 14.84 3.56
N SER A 49 -13.18 14.69 2.59
CA SER A 49 -12.30 15.75 2.08
C SER A 49 -12.70 16.19 0.67
N ASP A 50 -11.74 16.20 -0.26
CA ASP A 50 -11.81 16.70 -1.63
C ASP A 50 -12.03 15.61 -2.68
N GLY A 51 -12.24 14.37 -2.25
CA GLY A 51 -12.79 13.33 -3.10
C GLY A 51 -14.18 13.69 -3.62
N MET A 52 -14.53 13.07 -4.74
CA MET A 52 -15.75 13.33 -5.53
C MET A 52 -16.75 12.17 -5.47
N GLY A 53 -16.39 11.07 -4.79
CA GLY A 53 -17.31 9.99 -4.43
C GLY A 53 -17.58 9.99 -2.93
N THR A 54 -18.82 9.71 -2.54
CA THR A 54 -19.16 9.43 -1.15
C THR A 54 -18.44 8.18 -0.66
N VAL A 55 -18.33 8.02 0.66
CA VAL A 55 -17.77 6.80 1.26
C VAL A 55 -18.47 5.56 0.70
N GLU A 56 -19.80 5.59 0.62
CA GLU A 56 -20.60 4.47 0.10
C GLU A 56 -20.29 4.16 -1.37
N GLU A 57 -20.24 5.17 -2.24
CA GLU A 57 -19.88 4.98 -3.66
C GLU A 57 -18.46 4.45 -3.83
N VAL A 58 -17.53 4.86 -2.97
CA VAL A 58 -16.16 4.35 -2.97
C VAL A 58 -16.12 2.88 -2.57
N LEU A 59 -16.79 2.49 -1.48
CA LEU A 59 -16.84 1.09 -1.04
C LEU A 59 -17.53 0.20 -2.09
N ASP A 60 -18.63 0.66 -2.67
CA ASP A 60 -19.35 -0.07 -3.71
C ASP A 60 -18.52 -0.19 -4.99
N TRP A 61 -17.71 0.83 -5.33
CA TRP A 61 -16.75 0.73 -6.43
C TRP A 61 -15.70 -0.34 -6.16
N VAL A 62 -15.09 -0.32 -4.97
CA VAL A 62 -14.07 -1.32 -4.59
C VAL A 62 -14.65 -2.73 -4.69
N GLU A 63 -15.82 -2.96 -4.08
CA GLU A 63 -16.51 -4.26 -4.10
C GLU A 63 -16.71 -4.77 -5.53
N ASN A 64 -17.25 -3.92 -6.41
CA ASN A 64 -17.77 -4.35 -7.71
C ASN A 64 -16.81 -4.18 -8.90
N LYS A 65 -15.74 -3.38 -8.76
CA LYS A 65 -14.88 -2.96 -9.88
C LYS A 65 -13.39 -3.24 -9.70
N THR A 66 -13.00 -3.79 -8.55
CA THR A 66 -11.59 -4.09 -8.26
C THR A 66 -11.42 -5.54 -7.80
N ASP A 67 -10.18 -5.93 -7.51
CA ASP A 67 -9.84 -7.18 -6.81
C ASP A 67 -8.99 -6.91 -5.56
N LEU A 68 -9.12 -5.72 -4.97
CA LEU A 68 -8.44 -5.35 -3.73
C LEU A 68 -8.94 -6.20 -2.56
N ASP A 69 -8.01 -6.56 -1.67
CA ASP A 69 -8.27 -7.28 -0.41
C ASP A 69 -8.28 -6.30 0.78
N VAL A 70 -7.55 -5.19 0.68
CA VAL A 70 -7.49 -4.14 1.72
C VAL A 70 -7.58 -2.75 1.08
N ILE A 71 -8.30 -1.83 1.70
CA ILE A 71 -8.26 -0.41 1.32
C ILE A 71 -8.05 0.50 2.52
N ALA A 72 -7.59 1.71 2.27
CA ALA A 72 -7.59 2.79 3.25
C ALA A 72 -8.33 4.01 2.70
N ILE A 73 -9.30 4.50 3.47
CA ILE A 73 -9.89 5.82 3.23
C ILE A 73 -9.05 6.83 3.99
N SER A 74 -8.35 7.71 3.28
CA SER A 74 -7.27 8.56 3.81
C SER A 74 -7.54 10.03 3.53
N ASP A 75 -8.76 10.49 3.77
CA ASP A 75 -9.18 11.88 3.55
C ASP A 75 -8.24 12.90 4.23
N HIS A 76 -8.03 14.05 3.57
CA HIS A 76 -7.18 15.14 4.08
C HIS A 76 -7.68 15.71 5.42
N ASP A 77 -6.84 15.61 6.45
CA ASP A 77 -7.05 16.12 7.82
C ASP A 77 -8.42 15.76 8.44
N GLU A 78 -9.04 14.66 7.99
CA GLU A 78 -10.40 14.29 8.40
C GLU A 78 -10.55 12.77 8.49
N ILE A 79 -10.58 12.24 9.72
CA ILE A 79 -10.72 10.81 9.98
C ILE A 79 -12.17 10.29 9.81
N ARG A 80 -13.17 11.19 9.71
CA ARG A 80 -14.58 10.80 9.65
C ARG A 80 -14.93 9.93 8.45
N GLY A 81 -14.26 10.10 7.31
CA GLY A 81 -14.45 9.24 6.14
C GLY A 81 -14.10 7.79 6.45
N ALA A 82 -12.96 7.57 7.11
CA ALA A 82 -12.53 6.25 7.56
C ALA A 82 -13.49 5.65 8.62
N TRP A 83 -13.96 6.44 9.59
CA TRP A 83 -14.95 5.97 10.57
C TRP A 83 -16.25 5.53 9.89
N ALA A 84 -16.80 6.34 8.99
CA ALA A 84 -18.00 6.01 8.24
C ALA A 84 -17.81 4.74 7.38
N ALA A 85 -16.63 4.58 6.78
CA ALA A 85 -16.30 3.41 5.98
C ALA A 85 -16.32 2.13 6.83
N ARG A 86 -15.68 2.18 8.01
CA ARG A 86 -15.70 1.07 8.98
C ARG A 86 -17.12 0.74 9.46
N GLU A 87 -17.92 1.76 9.79
CA GLU A 87 -19.31 1.54 10.22
C GLU A 87 -20.17 0.91 9.12
N LEU A 88 -19.97 1.29 7.86
CA LEU A 88 -20.64 0.67 6.72
C LEU A 88 -20.19 -0.77 6.51
N ALA A 89 -18.89 -1.05 6.62
CA ALA A 89 -18.35 -2.41 6.53
C ALA A 89 -18.78 -3.32 7.69
N ALA A 90 -19.11 -2.77 8.87
CA ALA A 90 -19.72 -3.56 9.94
C ALA A 90 -21.19 -3.94 9.63
N LYS A 91 -21.89 -3.14 8.80
CA LYS A 91 -23.29 -3.35 8.41
C LYS A 91 -23.43 -4.14 7.10
N ARG A 92 -22.42 -4.09 6.24
CA ARG A 92 -22.37 -4.70 4.91
C ARG A 92 -21.19 -5.66 4.85
N HIS A 93 -21.42 -6.89 4.41
CA HIS A 93 -20.35 -7.88 4.26
C HIS A 93 -19.56 -7.65 2.96
N TYR A 94 -18.71 -6.63 2.94
CA TYR A 94 -17.76 -6.40 1.85
C TYR A 94 -16.69 -7.50 1.81
N ARG A 95 -16.16 -7.80 0.62
CA ARG A 95 -15.15 -8.86 0.42
C ARG A 95 -13.72 -8.45 0.81
N PHE A 96 -13.52 -7.17 1.14
CA PHE A 96 -12.23 -6.56 1.45
C PHE A 96 -12.27 -5.93 2.84
N GLU A 97 -11.11 -5.77 3.46
CA GLU A 97 -10.97 -5.11 4.76
C GLU A 97 -10.61 -3.63 4.61
N ILE A 98 -10.93 -2.85 5.64
CA ILE A 98 -10.64 -1.41 5.70
C ILE A 98 -9.65 -1.16 6.83
N ILE A 99 -8.51 -0.54 6.51
CA ILE A 99 -7.60 0.00 7.51
C ILE A 99 -7.96 1.45 7.82
N MET A 100 -7.93 1.80 9.10
CA MET A 100 -8.10 3.18 9.56
C MET A 100 -6.95 4.04 9.05
N ALA A 101 -7.27 5.18 8.41
CA ALA A 101 -6.26 6.05 7.82
C ALA A 101 -6.69 7.51 7.75
N GLN A 102 -5.71 8.40 7.64
CA GLN A 102 -5.89 9.81 7.34
C GLN A 102 -4.64 10.37 6.68
N GLU A 103 -4.81 11.29 5.73
CA GLU A 103 -3.69 12.06 5.17
C GLU A 103 -3.58 13.40 5.87
N ILE A 104 -2.48 13.60 6.60
CA ILE A 104 -2.24 14.80 7.40
C ILE A 104 -1.44 15.82 6.62
N THR A 105 -1.94 17.05 6.54
CA THR A 105 -1.15 18.20 6.09
C THR A 105 -0.22 18.65 7.22
N SER A 106 1.05 18.22 7.18
CA SER A 106 2.08 18.68 8.10
C SER A 106 2.75 19.97 7.61
N ARG A 107 3.60 20.59 8.43
CA ARG A 107 4.43 21.75 8.03
C ARG A 107 5.44 21.44 6.94
N HIS A 108 5.71 20.16 6.67
CA HIS A 108 6.71 19.72 5.71
C HIS A 108 6.11 18.98 4.51
N GLY A 109 4.78 18.92 4.39
CA GLY A 109 4.08 18.15 3.36
C GLY A 109 3.13 17.13 3.94
N HIS A 110 2.49 16.37 3.07
CA HIS A 110 1.52 15.36 3.43
C HIS A 110 2.17 14.12 4.02
N VAL A 111 1.46 13.49 4.95
CA VAL A 111 1.87 12.28 5.66
C VAL A 111 0.64 11.40 5.82
N LEU A 112 0.71 10.16 5.37
CA LEU A 112 -0.32 9.15 5.61
C LEU A 112 -0.06 8.49 6.97
N ILE A 113 -1.11 8.39 7.78
CA ILE A 113 -1.08 7.67 9.05
C ILE A 113 -2.07 6.50 8.95
N TYR A 114 -1.62 5.30 9.27
CA TYR A 114 -2.43 4.08 9.27
C TYR A 114 -2.57 3.47 10.67
N GLY A 115 -3.72 2.84 10.92
CA GLY A 115 -3.97 2.10 12.15
C GLY A 115 -4.31 2.97 13.37
N VAL A 116 -4.56 4.26 13.18
CA VAL A 116 -4.92 5.20 14.24
C VAL A 116 -6.34 5.72 14.03
N GLU A 117 -7.15 5.69 15.09
CA GLU A 117 -8.55 6.15 15.03
C GLU A 117 -8.71 7.59 15.48
N GLU A 118 -7.78 8.14 16.26
CA GLU A 118 -7.88 9.50 16.76
C GLU A 118 -7.68 10.54 15.65
N PRO A 119 -8.43 11.66 15.68
CA PRO A 119 -8.15 12.77 14.80
C PRO A 119 -6.82 13.42 15.18
N PHE A 120 -5.99 13.72 14.17
CA PHE A 120 -4.76 14.46 14.37
C PHE A 120 -4.90 15.95 14.06
N ARG A 121 -4.05 16.77 14.67
CA ARG A 121 -4.02 18.21 14.42
C ARG A 121 -3.14 18.52 13.21
N MET A 122 -3.68 19.19 12.20
CA MET A 122 -2.88 19.65 11.06
C MET A 122 -1.76 20.63 11.45
N PHE A 123 -0.80 20.83 10.55
CA PHE A 123 0.35 21.75 10.68
C PHE A 123 1.26 21.51 11.89
N GLN A 124 1.36 20.26 12.36
CA GLN A 124 2.47 19.86 13.22
C GLN A 124 3.74 19.65 12.39
N THR A 125 4.90 19.58 13.04
CA THR A 125 6.14 19.16 12.37
C THR A 125 6.06 17.69 11.96
N LEU A 126 6.96 17.27 11.07
CA LEU A 126 7.02 15.86 10.67
C LEU A 126 7.33 14.98 11.87
N GLU A 127 8.28 15.40 12.72
CA GLU A 127 8.67 14.72 13.96
C GLU A 127 7.48 14.55 14.91
N GLN A 128 6.71 15.61 15.15
CA GLN A 128 5.53 15.55 16.00
C GLN A 128 4.46 14.62 15.44
N THR A 129 4.30 14.60 14.11
CA THR A 129 3.35 13.73 13.42
C THR A 129 3.77 12.26 13.57
N VAL A 130 5.05 11.96 13.35
CA VAL A 130 5.62 10.62 13.50
C VAL A 130 5.49 10.11 14.94
N ASN A 131 5.95 10.90 15.91
CA ASN A 131 5.86 10.52 17.34
C ASN A 131 4.42 10.26 17.75
N TRP A 132 3.50 11.15 17.38
CA TRP A 132 2.09 11.00 17.73
C TRP A 132 1.48 9.72 17.16
N ALA A 133 1.83 9.35 15.93
CA ALA A 133 1.36 8.11 15.30
C ALA A 133 1.93 6.88 16.02
N HIS A 134 3.25 6.85 16.25
CA HIS A 134 3.93 5.72 16.89
C HIS A 134 3.48 5.49 18.33
N GLU A 135 3.24 6.56 19.11
CA GLU A 135 2.67 6.47 20.47
C GLU A 135 1.31 5.75 20.52
N ARG A 136 0.60 5.69 19.38
CA ARG A 136 -0.69 5.01 19.22
C ARG A 136 -0.59 3.68 18.49
N GLY A 137 0.62 3.21 18.20
CA GLY A 137 0.87 2.00 17.41
C GLY A 137 0.55 2.15 15.93
N GLY A 138 0.36 3.38 15.45
CA GLY A 138 0.14 3.69 14.05
C GLY A 138 1.40 3.60 13.21
N LEU A 139 1.22 3.47 11.90
CA LEU A 139 2.30 3.51 10.92
C LEU A 139 2.27 4.80 10.12
N VAL A 140 3.44 5.26 9.72
CA VAL A 140 3.65 6.49 8.97
C VAL A 140 4.18 6.18 7.59
N VAL A 141 3.54 6.76 6.59
CA VAL A 141 3.93 6.64 5.19
C VAL A 141 3.98 8.02 4.55
N VAL A 142 4.96 8.23 3.68
CA VAL A 142 5.09 9.49 2.96
C VAL A 142 4.51 9.34 1.53
N PRO A 143 3.35 9.95 1.23
CA PRO A 143 2.77 9.95 -0.11
C PRO A 143 3.52 10.88 -1.06
N HIS A 144 3.47 10.54 -2.35
CA HIS A 144 3.99 11.30 -3.48
C HIS A 144 5.25 12.14 -3.14
N PRO A 145 6.29 11.51 -2.56
CA PRO A 145 7.41 12.18 -1.91
C PRO A 145 8.21 13.02 -2.91
N LEU A 146 8.89 14.04 -2.40
CA LEU A 146 9.80 14.92 -3.15
C LEU A 146 9.14 15.77 -4.24
N SER A 147 7.85 15.60 -4.51
CA SER A 147 7.14 16.33 -5.55
C SER A 147 7.07 17.82 -5.22
N TYR A 148 7.29 18.66 -6.24
CA TYR A 148 7.07 20.11 -6.14
C TYR A 148 5.69 20.53 -6.67
N MET A 149 4.87 19.57 -7.13
CA MET A 149 3.54 19.82 -7.69
C MET A 149 2.43 19.79 -6.62
N THR A 150 2.72 19.21 -5.45
CA THR A 150 1.83 19.12 -4.30
C THR A 150 2.63 19.33 -3.02
N LEU A 151 1.95 19.40 -1.88
CA LEU A 151 2.59 19.49 -0.57
C LEU A 151 3.23 18.15 -0.22
N SER A 152 4.47 17.92 -0.65
CA SER A 152 5.20 16.67 -0.38
C SER A 152 6.37 16.88 0.57
N VAL A 153 6.68 15.85 1.36
CA VAL A 153 7.90 15.85 2.18
C VAL A 153 9.13 15.82 1.28
N GLY A 154 10.00 16.82 1.47
CA GLY A 154 11.25 16.98 0.74
C GLY A 154 12.37 16.06 1.23
N GLU A 155 13.34 15.80 0.36
CA GLU A 155 14.40 14.81 0.61
C GLU A 155 15.29 15.19 1.80
N SER A 156 15.68 16.47 1.87
CA SER A 156 16.46 17.00 2.99
C SER A 156 15.76 16.81 4.33
N LYS A 157 14.42 16.93 4.35
CA LYS A 157 13.66 16.75 5.58
C LYS A 157 13.60 15.28 6.01
N LEU A 158 13.43 14.35 5.07
CA LEU A 158 13.50 12.91 5.35
C LEU A 158 14.88 12.50 5.87
N ARG A 159 15.96 12.99 5.23
CA ARG A 159 17.33 12.78 5.70
C ARG A 159 17.53 13.29 7.14
N SER A 160 17.02 14.47 7.44
CA SER A 160 17.05 15.04 8.79
C SER A 160 16.25 14.21 9.80
N LEU A 161 15.11 13.64 9.41
CA LEU A 161 14.32 12.74 10.26
C LEU A 161 15.11 11.46 10.58
N PHE A 162 15.68 10.81 9.56
CA PHE A 162 16.45 9.58 9.73
C PHE A 162 17.74 9.79 10.54
N SER A 163 18.40 10.95 10.40
CA SER A 163 19.56 11.29 11.24
C SER A 163 19.24 11.46 12.73
N GLN A 164 17.95 11.65 13.07
CA GLN A 164 17.45 11.70 14.45
C GLN A 164 16.95 10.32 14.92
N GLU A 165 17.28 9.23 14.20
CA GLU A 165 16.83 7.85 14.47
C GLU A 165 15.30 7.69 14.47
N MET A 166 14.59 8.63 13.85
CA MET A 166 13.14 8.55 13.68
C MET A 166 12.82 7.84 12.37
N GLY A 167 12.12 6.71 12.47
CA GLY A 167 11.68 5.92 11.32
C GLY A 167 10.32 6.35 10.76
N ILE A 168 10.05 5.89 9.56
CA ILE A 168 8.71 5.76 8.95
C ILE A 168 8.66 4.37 8.33
N GLU A 169 7.49 3.79 8.14
CA GLU A 169 7.38 2.40 7.64
C GLU A 169 7.45 2.32 6.13
N GLY A 170 7.00 3.35 5.41
CA GLY A 170 6.86 3.26 3.97
C GLY A 170 6.90 4.56 3.23
N ILE A 171 7.06 4.42 1.92
CA ILE A 171 7.12 5.53 1.00
C ILE A 171 6.37 5.18 -0.27
N GLU A 172 5.59 6.14 -0.77
CA GLU A 172 4.84 5.93 -2.01
C GLU A 172 5.79 6.03 -3.21
N ILE A 173 6.12 4.88 -3.78
CA ILE A 173 6.95 4.74 -4.97
C ILE A 173 6.13 4.99 -6.24
N LEU A 174 4.85 4.59 -6.23
CA LEU A 174 3.98 4.66 -7.39
C LEU A 174 2.65 5.33 -7.05
N ASN A 175 2.61 6.63 -7.32
CA ASN A 175 1.39 7.42 -7.38
C ASN A 175 1.07 7.73 -8.86
N PRO A 176 -0.12 7.36 -9.39
CA PRO A 176 -0.47 7.52 -10.81
C PRO A 176 -0.53 8.96 -11.33
N SER A 177 -0.60 9.95 -10.44
CA SER A 177 -0.73 11.37 -10.80
C SER A 177 0.57 11.93 -11.38
N ILE A 178 0.48 13.13 -11.96
CA ILE A 178 1.66 13.88 -12.40
C ILE A 178 2.59 14.19 -11.21
N ALA A 179 2.03 14.42 -10.02
CA ALA A 179 2.79 14.74 -8.83
C ALA A 179 3.71 13.57 -8.43
N GLY A 180 3.20 12.34 -8.52
CA GLY A 180 3.99 11.12 -8.35
C GLY A 180 5.00 10.87 -9.46
N TYR A 181 4.64 11.19 -10.71
CA TYR A 181 5.47 10.90 -11.88
C TYR A 181 6.78 11.71 -11.90
N VAL A 182 6.75 12.99 -11.50
CA VAL A 182 7.85 13.95 -11.69
C VAL A 182 9.14 13.56 -10.97
N ARG A 183 9.05 12.95 -9.78
CA ARG A 183 10.23 12.56 -8.97
C ARG A 183 10.40 11.05 -8.81
N ARG A 184 9.61 10.24 -9.52
CA ARG A 184 9.56 8.78 -9.38
C ARG A 184 10.94 8.10 -9.42
N GLU A 185 11.83 8.52 -10.33
CA GLU A 185 13.13 7.85 -10.51
C GLU A 185 14.03 8.14 -9.31
N ARG A 186 14.03 9.39 -8.83
CA ARG A 186 14.78 9.78 -7.63
C ARG A 186 14.27 9.06 -6.40
N VAL A 187 12.95 8.94 -6.25
CA VAL A 187 12.31 8.26 -5.11
C VAL A 187 12.64 6.76 -5.11
N LYS A 188 12.60 6.11 -6.27
CA LYS A 188 13.01 4.70 -6.43
C LYS A 188 14.49 4.48 -6.14
N GLU A 189 15.34 5.38 -6.65
CA GLU A 189 16.79 5.34 -6.43
C GLU A 189 17.12 5.45 -4.95
N VAL A 190 16.68 6.52 -4.29
CA VAL A 190 17.01 6.77 -2.89
C VAL A 190 16.42 5.70 -1.95
N ASN A 191 15.22 5.17 -2.24
CA ASN A 191 14.68 4.08 -1.44
C ASN A 191 15.45 2.77 -1.63
N ARG A 192 15.91 2.48 -2.85
CA ARG A 192 16.70 1.27 -3.13
C ARG A 192 18.09 1.33 -2.53
N GLU A 193 18.72 2.51 -2.53
CA GLU A 193 20.14 2.67 -2.21
C GLU A 193 20.39 3.14 -0.77
N GLU A 194 19.42 3.82 -0.16
CA GLU A 194 19.64 4.49 1.13
C GLU A 194 18.57 4.16 2.19
N TRP A 195 17.27 4.27 1.87
CA TRP A 195 16.22 4.23 2.91
C TRP A 195 15.65 2.84 3.19
N HIS A 196 15.58 1.98 2.18
CA HIS A 196 15.11 0.60 2.30
C HIS A 196 13.75 0.44 3.01
N LEU A 197 12.81 1.37 2.75
CA LEU A 197 11.46 1.39 3.33
C LEU A 197 10.49 0.53 2.54
N ALA A 198 9.32 0.23 3.12
CA ALA A 198 8.23 -0.45 2.44
C ALA A 198 7.80 0.33 1.18
N GLU A 199 7.75 -0.35 0.03
CA GLU A 199 7.32 0.26 -1.22
C GLU A 199 5.80 0.26 -1.29
N ILE A 200 5.21 1.44 -1.52
CA ILE A 200 3.76 1.60 -1.64
C ILE A 200 3.41 2.11 -3.03
N GLY A 201 2.42 1.46 -3.64
CA GLY A 201 1.68 1.98 -4.79
C GLY A 201 0.24 2.23 -4.36
N SER A 202 -0.28 3.42 -4.58
CA SER A 202 -1.67 3.76 -4.24
C SER A 202 -2.21 4.77 -5.24
N SER A 203 -3.52 4.76 -5.42
CA SER A 203 -4.13 5.49 -6.52
C SER A 203 -4.20 7.00 -6.31
N ASP A 204 -4.16 7.44 -5.04
CA ASP A 204 -4.46 8.83 -4.63
C ASP A 204 -5.80 9.29 -5.25
N ALA A 205 -6.76 8.35 -5.21
CA ALA A 205 -7.99 8.47 -5.98
C ALA A 205 -8.94 9.47 -5.35
N HIS A 206 -9.20 10.55 -6.09
CA HIS A 206 -10.27 11.51 -5.78
C HIS A 206 -11.57 11.20 -6.52
N PHE A 207 -11.54 10.24 -7.45
CA PHE A 207 -12.72 9.74 -8.16
C PHE A 207 -12.74 8.22 -8.03
N PRO A 208 -13.90 7.58 -7.76
CA PRO A 208 -13.97 6.12 -7.63
C PRO A 208 -13.32 5.38 -8.81
N ARG A 209 -13.50 5.89 -10.04
CA ARG A 209 -12.90 5.31 -11.25
C ARG A 209 -11.36 5.22 -11.29
N HIS A 210 -10.65 5.93 -10.42
CA HIS A 210 -9.19 5.89 -10.37
C HIS A 210 -8.67 4.89 -9.32
N ILE A 211 -9.53 4.38 -8.44
CA ILE A 211 -9.16 3.38 -7.43
C ILE A 211 -8.55 2.15 -8.11
N ALA A 212 -7.50 1.61 -7.52
CA ALA A 212 -6.69 0.50 -8.01
C ALA A 212 -5.88 0.78 -9.30
N THR A 213 -5.79 2.03 -9.77
CA THR A 213 -4.85 2.39 -10.87
C THR A 213 -3.40 2.12 -10.47
N ALA A 214 -3.11 2.28 -9.18
CA ALA A 214 -1.95 1.75 -8.49
C ALA A 214 -2.39 1.02 -7.22
N TYR A 215 -1.59 0.05 -6.81
CA TYR A 215 -1.85 -0.77 -5.64
C TYR A 215 -0.54 -1.36 -5.11
N THR A 216 -0.61 -1.87 -3.89
CA THR A 216 0.49 -2.47 -3.16
C THR A 216 0.20 -3.96 -2.97
N THR A 217 1.20 -4.81 -3.22
CA THR A 217 1.08 -6.25 -2.91
C THR A 217 1.85 -6.62 -1.65
N PHE A 218 1.31 -7.57 -0.89
CA PHE A 218 1.86 -8.04 0.37
C PHE A 218 1.56 -9.53 0.58
N GLU A 219 2.33 -10.20 1.44
CA GLU A 219 2.00 -11.57 1.83
C GLU A 219 0.79 -11.58 2.75
N GLY A 220 -0.19 -12.44 2.48
CA GLY A 220 -1.47 -12.47 3.20
C GLY A 220 -2.58 -11.74 2.45
N HIS A 221 -3.68 -11.42 3.13
CA HIS A 221 -4.84 -10.76 2.53
C HIS A 221 -5.66 -9.92 3.53
N THR A 222 -5.24 -9.86 4.79
CA THR A 222 -5.90 -9.07 5.83
C THR A 222 -5.18 -7.76 6.10
N THR A 223 -5.82 -6.84 6.81
CA THR A 223 -5.21 -5.61 7.33
C THR A 223 -4.04 -5.90 8.28
N ALA A 224 -4.13 -6.96 9.09
CA ALA A 224 -3.05 -7.38 9.99
C ALA A 224 -1.81 -7.88 9.21
N ASP A 225 -2.03 -8.63 8.14
CA ASP A 225 -0.96 -9.07 7.24
C ASP A 225 -0.28 -7.87 6.57
N LEU A 226 -1.07 -6.91 6.07
CA LEU A 226 -0.56 -5.69 5.45
C LEU A 226 0.28 -4.86 6.44
N LEU A 227 -0.23 -4.64 7.66
CA LEU A 227 0.50 -3.88 8.69
C LEU A 227 1.83 -4.55 9.05
N THR A 228 1.86 -5.89 9.12
CA THR A 228 3.08 -6.68 9.31
C THR A 228 4.04 -6.49 8.13
N ALA A 229 3.55 -6.57 6.90
CA ALA A 229 4.36 -6.41 5.70
C ALA A 229 4.94 -5.00 5.57
N LEU A 230 4.18 -3.97 5.96
CA LEU A 230 4.64 -2.59 6.06
C LEU A 230 5.75 -2.45 7.08
N LYS A 231 5.59 -2.98 8.31
CA LYS A 231 6.64 -2.95 9.35
C LYS A 231 7.92 -3.69 8.94
N ASN A 232 7.78 -4.77 8.17
CA ASN A 232 8.90 -5.60 7.72
C ASN A 232 9.49 -5.15 6.37
N HIS A 233 8.97 -4.07 5.77
CA HIS A 233 9.38 -3.53 4.48
C HIS A 233 9.33 -4.55 3.32
N THR A 234 8.37 -5.49 3.35
CA THR A 234 8.25 -6.57 2.35
C THR A 234 7.19 -6.29 1.29
N THR A 235 6.61 -5.09 1.26
CA THR A 235 5.60 -4.71 0.25
C THR A 235 6.23 -4.34 -1.09
N LYS A 236 5.44 -4.43 -2.15
CA LYS A 236 5.82 -3.99 -3.50
C LYS A 236 4.75 -3.14 -4.15
N SER A 237 5.19 -2.10 -4.86
CA SER A 237 4.31 -1.19 -5.60
C SER A 237 4.03 -1.70 -7.02
N HIS A 238 2.78 -1.56 -7.46
CA HIS A 238 2.31 -1.97 -8.79
C HIS A 238 1.30 -0.95 -9.34
N GLY A 239 1.13 -0.93 -10.66
CA GLY A 239 0.14 -0.06 -11.30
C GLY A 239 0.65 0.60 -12.58
N ARG A 240 -0.04 1.67 -12.97
CA ARG A 240 0.32 2.52 -14.11
C ARG A 240 0.10 3.99 -13.79
N TYR A 241 0.68 4.86 -14.61
CA TYR A 241 0.35 6.29 -14.56
C TYR A 241 -0.95 6.58 -15.32
N LEU A 242 -1.65 7.61 -14.87
CA LEU A 242 -2.84 8.12 -15.56
C LEU A 242 -2.44 8.86 -16.82
N THR A 243 -3.22 8.68 -17.89
CA THR A 243 -3.09 9.49 -19.10
C THR A 243 -3.51 10.94 -18.83
N ILE A 244 -3.03 11.88 -19.65
CA ILE A 244 -3.40 13.31 -19.53
C ILE A 244 -4.93 13.48 -19.56
N LYS A 245 -5.62 12.71 -20.41
CA LYS A 245 -7.08 12.73 -20.51
C LYS A 245 -7.75 12.31 -19.20
N GLU A 246 -7.30 11.22 -18.59
CA GLU A 246 -7.83 10.75 -17.30
C GLU A 246 -7.56 11.77 -16.17
N GLN A 247 -6.39 12.41 -16.16
CA GLN A 247 -6.05 13.42 -15.15
C GLN A 247 -6.90 14.69 -15.27
N LEU A 248 -7.16 15.17 -16.49
CA LEU A 248 -7.97 16.37 -16.72
C LEU A 248 -9.48 16.12 -16.48
N GLN A 249 -9.92 14.86 -16.55
CA GLN A 249 -11.32 14.50 -16.34
C GLN A 249 -11.74 14.72 -14.88
N GLY A 250 -12.39 15.87 -14.64
CA GLY A 250 -12.94 16.22 -13.33
C GLY A 250 -12.01 17.11 -12.49
N ALA A 251 -10.77 17.35 -12.91
CA ALA A 251 -9.80 18.18 -12.20
C ALA A 251 -10.36 19.58 -11.84
N GLY A 252 -11.11 20.22 -12.75
CA GLY A 252 -11.74 21.51 -12.47
C GLY A 252 -12.77 21.46 -11.33
N LYS A 253 -13.56 20.37 -11.23
CA LYS A 253 -14.53 20.19 -10.15
C LYS A 253 -13.84 19.90 -8.82
N GLN A 254 -12.82 19.05 -8.85
CA GLN A 254 -12.00 18.74 -7.68
C GLN A 254 -11.29 20.00 -7.16
N ASN A 255 -10.64 20.78 -8.03
CA ASN A 255 -9.95 22.02 -7.63
C ASN A 255 -10.90 23.06 -7.03
N LEU A 256 -12.12 23.20 -7.58
CA LEU A 256 -13.13 24.07 -6.98
C LEU A 256 -13.51 23.58 -5.56
N ARG A 257 -13.65 22.28 -5.38
CA ARG A 257 -13.95 21.67 -4.09
C ARG A 257 -12.83 21.91 -3.08
N SER A 258 -11.57 21.60 -3.45
CA SER A 258 -10.42 21.70 -2.56
C SER A 258 -10.05 23.14 -2.21
N LEU A 259 -10.08 24.07 -3.17
CA LEU A 259 -9.61 25.45 -2.96
C LEU A 259 -10.69 26.40 -2.44
N VAL A 260 -11.97 26.10 -2.65
CA VAL A 260 -13.06 27.03 -2.33
C VAL A 260 -14.06 26.42 -1.34
N VAL A 261 -14.62 25.25 -1.67
CA VAL A 261 -15.72 24.67 -0.88
C VAL A 261 -15.24 24.22 0.49
N LEU A 262 -14.16 23.42 0.55
CA LEU A 262 -13.67 22.88 1.82
C LEU A 262 -13.14 23.94 2.79
N PRO A 263 -12.34 24.94 2.36
CA PRO A 263 -11.93 26.02 3.25
C PRO A 263 -13.13 26.80 3.82
N ALA A 264 -14.13 27.10 2.98
CA ALA A 264 -15.34 27.78 3.42
C ALA A 264 -16.12 26.96 4.46
N ASP A 265 -16.30 25.65 4.22
CA ASP A 265 -16.98 24.75 5.15
C ASP A 265 -16.21 24.58 6.48
N LYS A 266 -14.87 24.56 6.44
CA LYS A 266 -14.03 24.49 7.64
C LYS A 266 -14.17 25.77 8.48
N ILE A 267 -14.18 26.94 7.85
CA ILE A 267 -14.43 28.23 8.52
C ILE A 267 -15.83 28.22 9.15
N ARG A 268 -16.85 27.82 8.40
CA ARG A 268 -18.25 27.77 8.86
C ARG A 268 -18.42 26.88 10.09
N ARG A 269 -17.85 25.67 10.06
CA ARG A 269 -17.85 24.72 11.19
C ARG A 269 -17.08 25.26 12.41
N GLY A 270 -15.95 25.92 12.16
CA GLY A 270 -15.17 26.59 13.21
C GLY A 270 -15.97 27.68 13.94
N VAL A 271 -16.63 28.56 13.19
CA VAL A 271 -17.49 29.62 13.74
C VAL A 271 -18.66 29.04 14.53
N ALA A 272 -19.34 28.01 14.01
CA ALA A 272 -20.46 27.35 14.69
C ALA A 272 -20.04 26.70 16.02
N THR A 273 -18.83 26.14 16.08
CA THR A 273 -18.29 25.53 17.30
C THR A 273 -17.94 26.60 18.35
N PHE A 274 -17.41 27.75 17.90
CA PHE A 274 -17.09 28.88 18.76
C PHE A 274 -18.34 29.54 19.36
N THR A 275 -19.39 29.77 18.57
CA THR A 275 -20.66 30.33 19.06
C THR A 275 -21.36 29.39 20.04
N ARG A 276 -21.32 28.06 19.80
CA ARG A 276 -21.91 27.07 20.72
C ARG A 276 -21.16 26.96 22.05
N ARG A 277 -19.86 27.28 22.09
CA ARG A 277 -19.05 27.38 23.32
C ARG A 277 -19.28 28.68 24.10
N LYS A 278 -19.65 29.78 23.44
CA LYS A 278 -19.98 31.06 24.12
C LYS A 278 -21.37 31.06 24.76
N ASN A 279 -22.28 30.20 24.28
CA ASN A 279 -23.66 30.10 24.77
C ASN A 279 -23.86 28.95 25.78
N LYS A 280 -22.78 28.34 26.27
CA LYS A 280 -22.76 27.37 27.37
C LYS A 280 -21.96 27.97 28.52
#